data_AF-A0A2E7CDS6-F1
#
_entry.id   AF-A0A2E7CDS6-F1
#
_cell.length_a   1.000
_cell.length_b   1.000
_cell.length_c   1.000
_cell.angle_alpha   90.00
_cell.angle_beta   90.00
_cell.angle_gamma   90.00
#
_symmetry.space_group_name_H-M   'P 1'
#
loop_
_entity.id
_entity.type
_entity.pdbx_description
1 polymer ?
#
loop_
_entity_poly.entity_id
_entity_poly.type
_entity_poly.pdbx_seq_one_letter_code
_entity_poly.pdbx_strand_id
1 'polypeptide(L)'
;MDDDIDVFAELGVEPPAPATNSVDDDVLGLLADAPQATQEDPLAALVEDDEADAFTVQPEARAPASEVNTPSATVHSTRTLSAEMVGKVIALLVQRGLAVDPRRLGLPSDAVLDVAHVDVQQDDDVLIARAQARLNGVAMHPFAAVRMSNNSWTTMAPPEALPEAWHAMHDVLAKALMEGAQQLDEAVGRSVAQA
;
A
#
# COMPACT_ATOMS: atom_id res chain seq x y z
N MET A 1 18.86 -31.48 -37.05
CA MET A 1 19.75 -30.36 -36.69
C MET A 1 18.84 -29.48 -35.88
N ASP A 2 18.85 -29.79 -34.60
CA ASP A 2 17.92 -29.32 -33.59
C ASP A 2 18.32 -27.91 -33.18
N ASP A 3 17.42 -26.96 -33.42
CA ASP A 3 17.52 -25.60 -32.90
C ASP A 3 17.02 -25.63 -31.45
N ASP A 4 17.89 -26.09 -30.54
CA ASP A 4 17.72 -25.92 -29.10
C ASP A 4 18.05 -24.46 -28.80
N ILE A 5 17.03 -23.60 -28.86
CA ILE A 5 17.15 -22.19 -28.49
C ILE A 5 17.37 -22.13 -26.97
N ASP A 6 18.54 -21.65 -26.57
CA ASP A 6 18.90 -21.40 -25.17
C ASP A 6 18.04 -20.25 -24.61
N VAL A 7 16.86 -20.60 -24.08
CA VAL A 7 15.89 -19.69 -23.44
C VAL A 7 16.51 -18.84 -22.32
N PHE A 8 17.60 -19.31 -21.72
CA PHE A 8 18.28 -18.62 -20.62
C PHE A 8 19.08 -17.38 -21.06
N ALA A 9 19.47 -17.28 -22.33
CA ALA A 9 20.22 -16.12 -22.84
C ALA A 9 19.34 -14.86 -23.01
N GLU A 10 18.03 -15.02 -23.25
CA GLU A 10 17.11 -13.89 -23.47
C GLU A 10 16.71 -13.18 -22.16
N LEU A 11 16.82 -13.87 -21.02
CA LEU A 11 16.43 -13.32 -19.71
C LEU A 11 17.57 -12.58 -18.98
N GLY A 12 18.80 -12.58 -19.51
CA GLY A 12 19.96 -11.94 -18.88
C GLY A 12 20.35 -12.54 -17.53
N VAL A 13 20.03 -13.82 -17.29
CA VAL A 13 20.37 -14.52 -16.05
C VAL A 13 21.65 -15.33 -16.28
N GLU A 14 22.77 -14.85 -15.77
CA GLU A 14 24.00 -15.64 -15.68
C GLU A 14 23.80 -16.77 -14.65
N PRO A 15 24.10 -18.05 -14.99
CA PRO A 15 24.13 -19.11 -14.00
C PRO A 15 25.35 -18.93 -13.08
N PRO A 16 25.22 -19.11 -11.75
CA PRO A 16 26.37 -19.10 -10.87
C PRO A 16 27.26 -20.31 -11.19
N ALA A 17 28.53 -20.04 -11.51
CA ALA A 17 29.53 -21.07 -11.78
C ALA A 17 29.72 -22.01 -10.57
N PRO A 18 30.02 -23.31 -10.80
CA PRO A 18 30.28 -24.26 -9.74
C PRO A 18 31.56 -23.90 -8.98
N ALA A 19 31.47 -24.00 -7.65
CA ALA A 19 32.54 -23.72 -6.69
C ALA A 19 33.84 -24.42 -7.06
N THR A 20 34.89 -23.62 -7.23
CA THR A 20 36.27 -24.11 -7.16
C THR A 20 36.71 -24.00 -5.71
N ASN A 21 36.86 -25.16 -5.07
CA ASN A 21 37.45 -25.30 -3.75
C ASN A 21 38.87 -24.70 -3.75
N SER A 22 39.02 -23.55 -3.09
CA SER A 22 40.27 -23.19 -2.44
C SER A 22 39.98 -23.10 -0.95
N VAL A 23 40.42 -24.16 -0.28
CA VAL A 23 40.67 -24.22 1.16
C VAL A 23 41.58 -23.06 1.57
N ASP A 24 41.07 -22.19 2.43
CA ASP A 24 41.90 -21.54 3.44
C ASP A 24 41.05 -21.39 4.70
N ASP A 25 41.73 -21.65 5.81
CA ASP A 25 41.28 -22.22 7.06
C ASP A 25 41.01 -21.08 8.05
N ASP A 26 39.77 -20.59 8.19
CA ASP A 26 39.41 -19.70 9.32
C ASP A 26 37.88 -19.64 9.61
N VAL A 27 37.17 -20.76 9.47
CA VAL A 27 35.72 -20.84 9.80
C VAL A 27 35.38 -21.88 10.88
N LEU A 28 36.39 -22.42 11.56
CA LEU A 28 36.23 -23.40 12.65
C LEU A 28 36.45 -22.80 14.05
N GLY A 29 36.17 -21.51 14.23
CA GLY A 29 36.26 -20.80 15.51
C GLY A 29 34.93 -20.31 16.10
N LEU A 30 33.80 -20.48 15.42
CA LEU A 30 32.50 -19.89 15.83
C LEU A 30 31.38 -20.96 15.95
N LEU A 31 31.73 -22.13 16.49
CA LEU A 31 30.80 -23.25 16.72
C LEU A 31 30.97 -23.86 18.11
N ALA A 32 31.34 -23.03 19.10
CA ALA A 32 31.30 -23.39 20.50
C ALA A 32 30.72 -22.23 21.32
N ASP A 33 29.72 -22.56 22.15
CA ASP A 33 29.00 -21.71 23.12
C ASP A 33 27.81 -20.93 22.51
N ALA A 34 26.52 -21.10 22.84
CA ALA A 34 25.79 -21.79 23.90
C ALA A 34 24.26 -21.84 23.53
N PRO A 35 23.33 -22.09 24.48
CA PRO A 35 22.42 -23.23 24.53
C PRO A 35 21.08 -23.07 23.80
N GLN A 36 20.47 -24.22 23.44
CA GLN A 36 19.08 -24.32 23.01
C GLN A 36 18.14 -23.76 24.10
N ALA A 37 17.42 -22.69 23.76
CA ALA A 37 16.27 -22.22 24.51
C ALA A 37 15.01 -22.41 23.64
N THR A 38 14.22 -23.37 24.08
CA THR A 38 12.79 -23.60 23.92
C THR A 38 12.04 -22.70 22.92
N GLN A 39 11.62 -23.33 21.84
CA GLN A 39 10.52 -22.93 20.98
C GLN A 39 9.24 -22.79 21.83
N GLU A 40 8.88 -21.56 22.18
CA GLU A 40 7.60 -21.27 22.83
C GLU A 40 6.46 -21.46 21.82
N ASP A 41 5.60 -22.43 22.12
CA ASP A 41 4.41 -22.78 21.36
C ASP A 41 3.28 -21.76 21.64
N PRO A 42 2.78 -21.02 20.64
CA PRO A 42 1.79 -19.96 20.83
C PRO A 42 0.37 -20.46 21.17
N LEU A 43 0.15 -21.77 21.35
CA LEU A 43 -1.14 -22.33 21.76
C LEU A 43 -1.22 -22.60 23.27
N ALA A 44 -0.11 -22.51 24.01
CA ALA A 44 -0.08 -22.71 25.46
C ALA A 44 -0.72 -21.56 26.27
N ALA A 45 -0.98 -20.39 25.64
CA ALA A 45 -1.61 -19.24 26.28
C ALA A 45 -3.16 -19.28 26.29
N LEU A 46 -3.78 -20.34 25.78
CA LEU A 46 -5.24 -20.47 25.64
C LEU A 46 -5.85 -21.59 26.49
N VAL A 47 -5.04 -22.29 27.30
CA VAL A 47 -5.48 -23.38 28.17
C VAL A 47 -4.81 -23.24 29.54
N GLU A 48 -5.21 -22.23 30.32
CA GLU A 48 -5.22 -22.27 31.79
C GLU A 48 -5.82 -20.96 32.33
N ASP A 49 -7.12 -20.98 32.61
CA ASP A 49 -7.68 -20.59 33.91
C ASP A 49 -9.17 -21.01 33.89
N ASP A 50 -9.38 -22.27 34.25
CA ASP A 50 -10.68 -22.78 34.69
C ASP A 50 -10.66 -22.87 36.22
N GLU A 51 -11.85 -22.78 36.81
CA GLU A 51 -12.20 -23.01 38.22
C GLU A 51 -12.14 -21.75 39.13
N ALA A 52 -13.22 -21.25 39.75
CA ALA A 52 -14.56 -21.77 39.97
C ALA A 52 -15.47 -20.64 40.49
N ASP A 53 -16.78 -20.69 40.24
CA ASP A 53 -17.77 -20.89 41.31
C ASP A 53 -19.19 -21.03 40.71
N ALA A 54 -19.98 -21.87 41.37
CA ALA A 54 -21.20 -22.49 40.90
C ALA A 54 -22.42 -21.57 40.79
N PHE A 55 -23.22 -21.71 39.72
CA PHE A 55 -24.68 -21.62 39.80
C PHE A 55 -25.36 -22.44 38.66
N THR A 56 -25.51 -23.73 38.95
CA THR A 56 -26.64 -24.65 38.68
C THR A 56 -27.68 -24.42 37.56
N VAL A 57 -28.07 -25.57 36.96
CA VAL A 57 -29.36 -26.00 36.34
C VAL A 57 -29.40 -25.97 34.80
N GLN A 58 -28.98 -27.04 34.09
CA GLN A 58 -29.74 -28.22 33.61
C GLN A 58 -30.52 -28.02 32.27
N PRO A 59 -30.83 -29.11 31.52
CA PRO A 59 -30.62 -29.22 30.07
C PRO A 59 -31.94 -29.48 29.30
N GLU A 60 -31.83 -29.94 28.05
CA GLU A 60 -32.80 -30.74 27.28
C GLU A 60 -33.50 -30.07 26.07
N ALA A 61 -33.14 -30.60 24.90
CA ALA A 61 -33.91 -30.89 23.68
C ALA A 61 -35.13 -30.04 23.25
N ARG A 62 -35.15 -29.65 21.95
CA ARG A 62 -36.11 -30.16 20.92
C ARG A 62 -36.32 -29.18 19.73
N ALA A 63 -35.60 -29.41 18.63
CA ALA A 63 -35.99 -29.39 17.19
C ALA A 63 -36.88 -28.24 16.61
N PRO A 64 -37.26 -28.25 15.31
CA PRO A 64 -36.53 -27.62 14.19
C PRO A 64 -37.38 -26.58 13.40
N ALA A 65 -36.79 -26.06 12.33
CA ALA A 65 -37.38 -25.31 11.21
C ALA A 65 -37.69 -23.81 11.43
N SER A 66 -36.97 -22.95 10.70
CA SER A 66 -37.59 -22.27 9.55
C SER A 66 -36.57 -21.51 8.71
N GLU A 67 -36.78 -21.60 7.41
CA GLU A 67 -36.59 -20.55 6.41
C GLU A 67 -35.16 -20.04 6.16
N VAL A 68 -34.58 -20.43 5.02
CA VAL A 68 -34.57 -19.57 3.81
C VAL A 68 -33.95 -18.23 4.15
N ASN A 69 -32.63 -18.19 4.08
CA ASN A 69 -31.96 -17.00 3.58
C ASN A 69 -30.85 -17.46 2.66
N THR A 70 -31.24 -17.81 1.43
CA THR A 70 -30.35 -17.63 0.28
C THR A 70 -29.70 -16.26 0.42
N PRO A 71 -28.36 -16.11 0.37
CA PRO A 71 -27.82 -14.79 0.12
C PRO A 71 -28.33 -14.40 -1.26
N SER A 72 -29.40 -13.59 -1.25
CA SER A 72 -29.85 -12.85 -2.41
C SER A 72 -28.68 -11.95 -2.74
N ALA A 73 -27.81 -12.43 -3.62
CA ALA A 73 -26.86 -11.61 -4.34
C ALA A 73 -27.70 -10.73 -5.25
N THR A 74 -28.31 -9.71 -4.64
CA THR A 74 -28.86 -8.57 -5.32
C THR A 74 -27.65 -7.77 -5.80
N VAL A 75 -27.05 -8.28 -6.88
CA VAL A 75 -26.35 -7.48 -7.88
C VAL A 75 -27.33 -6.39 -8.29
N HIS A 76 -27.24 -5.24 -7.63
CA HIS A 76 -27.62 -3.90 -8.10
C HIS A 76 -27.22 -2.88 -7.01
N SER A 77 -25.92 -2.66 -6.84
CA SER A 77 -25.45 -1.34 -6.43
C SER A 77 -24.90 -0.66 -7.67
N THR A 78 -25.64 0.35 -8.13
CA THR A 78 -25.07 1.53 -8.77
C THR A 78 -23.73 1.85 -8.07
N ARG A 79 -22.65 1.84 -8.84
CA ARG A 79 -21.26 1.72 -8.34
C ARG A 79 -20.80 2.99 -7.63
N THR A 80 -21.32 3.26 -6.43
CA THR A 80 -20.75 4.24 -5.51
C THR A 80 -19.47 3.61 -4.94
N LEU A 81 -18.32 4.03 -5.46
CA LEU A 81 -17.01 3.61 -4.97
C LEU A 81 -16.93 3.85 -3.45
N SER A 82 -16.42 2.89 -2.68
CA SER A 82 -16.13 3.12 -1.25
C SER A 82 -15.03 4.17 -1.13
N ALA A 83 -15.00 4.94 -0.02
CA ALA A 83 -13.98 5.95 0.23
C ALA A 83 -12.55 5.37 0.13
N GLU A 84 -12.36 4.13 0.60
CA GLU A 84 -11.08 3.42 0.46
C GLU A 84 -10.71 3.17 -1.02
N MET A 85 -11.67 2.79 -1.85
CA MET A 85 -11.42 2.57 -3.28
C MET A 85 -11.16 3.89 -4.01
N VAL A 86 -11.87 4.96 -3.65
CA VAL A 86 -11.60 6.33 -4.13
C VAL A 86 -10.16 6.73 -3.81
N GLY A 87 -9.74 6.58 -2.55
CA GLY A 87 -8.36 6.84 -2.12
C GLY A 87 -7.33 6.05 -2.94
N LYS A 88 -7.55 4.74 -3.11
CA LYS A 88 -6.66 3.88 -3.91
C LYS A 88 -6.57 4.30 -5.38
N VAL A 89 -7.69 4.67 -6.00
CA VAL A 89 -7.68 5.14 -7.40
C VAL A 89 -6.96 6.47 -7.52
N ILE A 90 -7.20 7.41 -6.61
CA ILE A 90 -6.49 8.69 -6.58
C ILE A 90 -4.99 8.46 -6.37
N ALA A 91 -4.60 7.58 -5.46
CA ALA A 91 -3.19 7.23 -5.23
C ALA A 91 -2.50 6.74 -6.50
N LEU A 92 -3.16 5.87 -7.29
CA LEU A 92 -2.64 5.42 -8.59
C LEU A 92 -2.53 6.56 -9.60
N LEU A 93 -3.52 7.47 -9.66
CA LEU A 93 -3.48 8.64 -10.54
C LEU A 93 -2.33 9.59 -10.17
N VAL A 94 -2.12 9.82 -8.87
CA VAL A 94 -1.02 10.64 -8.35
C VAL A 94 0.33 9.99 -8.69
N GLN A 95 0.50 8.71 -8.39
CA GLN A 95 1.73 7.98 -8.69
C GLN A 95 2.05 8.04 -10.20
N ARG A 96 1.03 7.87 -11.05
CA ARG A 96 1.17 8.01 -12.50
C ARG A 96 1.56 9.44 -12.90
N GLY A 97 0.91 10.47 -12.35
CA GLY A 97 1.22 11.86 -12.65
C GLY A 97 2.67 12.21 -12.32
N LEU A 98 3.15 11.77 -11.15
CA LEU A 98 4.52 11.96 -10.70
C LEU A 98 5.55 11.20 -11.55
N ALA A 99 5.21 10.01 -12.04
CA ALA A 99 6.10 9.21 -12.88
C ALA A 99 6.19 9.71 -14.32
N VAL A 100 5.10 10.26 -14.88
CA VAL A 100 5.04 10.70 -16.28
C VAL A 100 5.74 12.03 -16.48
N ASP A 101 5.42 13.04 -15.67
CA ASP A 101 5.97 14.38 -15.86
C ASP A 101 6.07 15.18 -14.54
N PRO A 102 7.08 14.90 -13.71
CA PRO A 102 7.29 15.63 -12.46
C PRO A 102 7.58 17.12 -12.67
N ARG A 103 8.04 17.52 -13.87
CA ARG A 103 8.40 18.91 -14.20
C ARG A 103 7.16 19.77 -14.38
N ARG A 104 6.11 19.23 -14.98
CA ARG A 104 4.80 19.90 -15.07
C ARG A 104 4.18 20.18 -13.71
N LEU A 105 4.59 19.41 -12.70
CA LEU A 105 4.13 19.55 -11.33
C LEU A 105 4.96 20.57 -10.53
N GLY A 106 6.11 21.01 -11.03
CA GLY A 106 6.92 22.08 -10.41
C GLY A 106 8.33 21.67 -10.00
N LEU A 107 8.76 20.43 -10.26
CA LEU A 107 10.14 20.02 -10.02
C LEU A 107 11.10 20.63 -11.07
N PRO A 108 12.33 20.99 -10.67
CA PRO A 108 13.32 21.52 -11.60
C PRO A 108 13.70 20.46 -12.65
N SER A 109 14.09 20.91 -13.84
CA SER A 109 14.35 20.01 -14.97
C SER A 109 15.46 18.98 -14.72
N ASP A 110 16.41 19.30 -13.84
CA ASP A 110 17.52 18.43 -13.48
C ASP A 110 17.17 17.43 -12.36
N ALA A 111 16.01 17.59 -11.70
CA ALA A 111 15.59 16.67 -10.65
C ALA A 111 15.22 15.30 -11.21
N VAL A 112 15.78 14.26 -10.60
CA VAL A 112 15.39 12.87 -10.83
C VAL A 112 14.51 12.44 -9.66
N LEU A 113 13.23 12.24 -9.94
CA LEU A 113 12.24 11.73 -8.98
C LEU A 113 11.93 10.27 -9.28
N ASP A 114 12.12 9.41 -8.29
CA ASP A 114 11.67 8.02 -8.28
C ASP A 114 10.58 7.87 -7.21
N VAL A 115 9.42 7.34 -7.56
CA VAL A 115 8.28 7.18 -6.62
C VAL A 115 7.97 5.70 -6.45
N ALA A 116 8.30 5.18 -5.28
CA ALA A 116 8.08 3.77 -4.95
C ALA A 116 6.60 3.49 -4.65
N HIS A 117 5.98 4.37 -3.85
CA HIS A 117 4.61 4.16 -3.41
C HIS A 117 3.93 5.50 -3.09
N VAL A 118 2.62 5.58 -3.34
CA VAL A 118 1.76 6.67 -2.91
C VAL A 118 0.57 6.07 -2.17
N ASP A 119 0.29 6.61 -0.99
CA ASP A 119 -0.91 6.34 -0.22
C ASP A 119 -1.77 7.61 -0.19
N VAL A 120 -3.08 7.45 -0.32
CA VAL A 120 -4.03 8.56 -0.23
C VAL A 120 -5.15 8.17 0.72
N GLN A 121 -5.24 8.94 1.80
CA GLN A 121 -6.30 8.81 2.79
C GLN A 121 -7.32 9.92 2.59
N GLN A 122 -8.60 9.56 2.62
CA GLN A 122 -9.70 10.51 2.67
C GLN A 122 -10.20 10.65 4.10
N ASP A 123 -10.30 11.89 4.56
CA ASP A 123 -10.83 12.30 5.87
C ASP A 123 -11.88 13.39 5.61
N ASP A 124 -13.16 13.01 5.60
CA ASP A 124 -14.29 13.87 5.21
C ASP A 124 -14.04 14.60 3.87
N ASP A 125 -13.90 15.93 3.90
CA ASP A 125 -13.64 16.81 2.77
C ASP A 125 -12.14 16.99 2.47
N VAL A 126 -11.25 16.28 3.17
CA VAL A 126 -9.80 16.41 3.04
C VAL A 126 -9.22 15.12 2.46
N LEU A 127 -8.37 15.27 1.44
CA LEU A 127 -7.53 14.19 0.94
C LEU A 127 -6.09 14.46 1.35
N ILE A 128 -5.45 13.43 1.90
CA ILE A 128 -4.07 13.48 2.36
C ILE A 128 -3.28 12.45 1.55
N ALA A 129 -2.32 12.92 0.76
CA ALA A 129 -1.37 12.05 0.07
C ALA A 129 -0.07 11.94 0.86
N ARG A 130 0.50 10.74 0.91
CA ARG A 130 1.84 10.45 1.42
C ARG A 130 2.56 9.63 0.36
N ALA A 131 3.78 10.02 0.01
CA ALA A 131 4.57 9.24 -0.94
C ALA A 131 5.89 8.77 -0.32
N GLN A 132 6.35 7.61 -0.76
CA GLN A 132 7.71 7.14 -0.56
C GLN A 132 8.46 7.40 -1.87
N ALA A 133 9.39 8.35 -1.85
CA ALA A 133 10.08 8.79 -3.04
C ALA A 133 11.58 8.95 -2.81
N ARG A 134 12.35 9.00 -3.91
CA ARG A 134 13.75 9.39 -3.91
C ARG A 134 13.91 10.58 -4.85
N LEU A 135 14.41 11.69 -4.33
CA LEU A 135 14.76 12.87 -5.11
C LEU A 135 16.28 12.97 -5.21
N ASN A 136 16.81 12.91 -6.43
CA ASN A 136 18.27 12.92 -6.68
C ASN A 136 19.02 11.83 -5.88
N GLY A 137 18.40 10.65 -5.75
CA GLY A 137 18.94 9.53 -4.97
C GLY A 137 18.72 9.60 -3.46
N VAL A 138 18.21 10.72 -2.92
CA VAL A 138 17.93 10.90 -1.49
C VAL A 138 16.51 10.44 -1.19
N ALA A 139 16.37 9.46 -0.30
CA ALA A 139 15.06 8.99 0.15
C ALA A 139 14.31 10.07 0.94
N MET A 140 13.04 10.26 0.62
CA MET A 140 12.16 11.25 1.24
C MET A 140 10.72 10.75 1.33
N HIS A 141 9.98 11.32 2.27
CA HIS A 141 8.59 10.97 2.56
C HIS A 141 7.71 12.23 2.48
N PRO A 142 7.49 12.78 1.27
CA PRO A 142 6.65 13.95 1.13
C PRO A 142 5.20 13.60 1.44
N PHE A 143 4.48 14.59 1.93
CA PHE A 143 3.05 14.54 2.11
C PHE A 143 2.46 15.83 1.56
N ALA A 144 1.17 15.78 1.23
CA ALA A 144 0.40 16.93 0.83
C ALA A 144 -1.06 16.71 1.20
N ALA A 145 -1.79 17.80 1.38
CA ALA A 145 -3.24 17.74 1.61
C ALA A 145 -3.97 18.68 0.66
N VAL A 146 -5.13 18.24 0.19
CA VAL A 146 -6.09 19.08 -0.54
C VAL A 146 -7.44 18.98 0.14
N ARG A 147 -8.21 20.07 0.09
CA ARG A 147 -9.54 20.14 0.68
C ARG A 147 -10.58 20.41 -0.40
N MET A 148 -11.71 19.74 -0.31
CA MET A 148 -12.90 20.02 -1.10
C MET A 148 -13.63 21.22 -0.52
N SER A 149 -13.95 22.20 -1.36
CA SER A 149 -14.71 23.39 -0.99
C SER A 149 -15.54 23.84 -2.19
N ASN A 150 -16.85 23.97 -2.01
CA ASN A 150 -17.77 24.43 -3.06
C ASN A 150 -17.61 23.67 -4.39
N ASN A 151 -17.54 22.33 -4.35
CA ASN A 151 -17.29 21.49 -5.52
C ASN A 151 -15.93 21.73 -6.24
N SER A 152 -14.95 22.33 -5.54
CA SER A 152 -13.60 22.54 -6.07
C SER A 152 -12.53 22.09 -5.07
N TRP A 153 -11.47 21.46 -5.57
CA TRP A 153 -10.32 21.04 -4.76
C TRP A 153 -9.31 22.18 -4.63
N THR A 154 -8.88 22.47 -3.40
CA THR A 154 -7.89 23.51 -3.09
C THR A 154 -6.69 22.91 -2.35
N THR A 155 -5.46 23.26 -2.73
CA THR A 155 -4.25 22.84 -2.01
C THR A 155 -4.18 23.47 -0.63
N MET A 156 -3.82 22.68 0.37
CA MET A 156 -3.46 23.20 1.69
C MET A 156 -2.00 23.66 1.69
N ALA A 157 -1.69 24.67 2.51
CA ALA A 157 -0.31 25.11 2.68
C ALA A 157 0.52 24.04 3.42
N PRO A 158 1.84 23.95 3.16
CA PRO A 158 2.72 23.09 3.94
C PRO A 158 2.68 23.51 5.42
N PRO A 159 2.75 22.56 6.36
CA PRO A 159 2.77 22.90 7.77
C PRO A 159 4.08 23.59 8.13
N GLU A 160 4.05 24.48 9.12
CA GLU A 160 5.20 25.31 9.53
C GLU A 160 6.42 24.51 9.98
N ALA A 161 6.22 23.25 10.40
CA ALA A 161 7.29 22.33 10.78
C ALA A 161 8.03 21.71 9.58
N LEU A 162 7.52 21.90 8.35
CA LEU A 162 8.14 21.35 7.14
C LEU A 162 9.39 22.17 6.78
N PRO A 163 10.54 21.54 6.50
CA PRO A 163 11.71 22.25 5.98
C PRO A 163 11.44 22.93 4.62
N GLU A 164 11.98 24.13 4.39
CA GLU A 164 11.86 24.85 3.11
C GLU A 164 12.30 24.02 1.91
N ALA A 165 13.35 23.21 2.07
CA ALA A 165 13.85 22.32 1.02
C ALA A 165 12.80 21.29 0.53
N TRP A 166 11.75 21.03 1.31
CA TRP A 166 10.71 20.04 1.00
C TRP A 166 9.44 20.67 0.44
N HIS A 167 9.34 22.00 0.43
CA HIS A 167 8.15 22.70 -0.06
C HIS A 167 7.88 22.42 -1.54
N ALA A 168 8.93 22.39 -2.37
CA ALA A 168 8.79 22.05 -3.78
C ALA A 168 8.15 20.66 -3.97
N MET A 169 8.54 19.67 -3.16
CA MET A 169 7.95 18.33 -3.25
C MET A 169 6.53 18.27 -2.69
N HIS A 170 6.28 19.00 -1.61
CA HIS A 170 4.93 19.16 -1.07
C HIS A 170 4.00 19.74 -2.14
N ASP A 171 4.40 20.81 -2.82
CA ASP A 171 3.60 21.48 -3.84
C ASP A 171 3.36 20.60 -5.07
N VAL A 172 4.40 19.87 -5.49
CA VAL A 172 4.32 18.89 -6.57
C VAL A 172 3.32 17.77 -6.24
N LEU A 173 3.39 17.24 -5.02
CA LEU A 173 2.47 16.20 -4.56
C LEU A 173 1.05 16.76 -4.37
N ALA A 174 0.90 17.98 -3.87
CA ALA A 174 -0.39 18.64 -3.70
C ALA A 174 -1.08 18.89 -5.06
N LYS A 175 -0.30 19.29 -6.06
CA LYS A 175 -0.78 19.47 -7.43
C LYS A 175 -1.15 18.14 -8.07
N ALA A 176 -0.32 17.11 -7.92
CA ALA A 176 -0.62 15.78 -8.41
C ALA A 176 -1.90 15.22 -7.76
N LEU A 177 -2.06 15.42 -6.44
CA LEU A 177 -3.25 15.01 -5.69
C LEU A 177 -4.50 15.73 -6.18
N MET A 178 -4.41 17.03 -6.41
CA MET A 178 -5.50 17.82 -6.97
C MET A 178 -5.88 17.34 -8.37
N GLU A 179 -4.90 17.14 -9.26
CA GLU A 179 -5.15 16.64 -10.63
C GLU A 179 -5.75 15.23 -10.61
N GLY A 180 -5.28 14.35 -9.73
CA GLY A 180 -5.82 13.00 -9.57
C GLY A 180 -7.26 13.00 -9.06
N ALA A 181 -7.57 13.85 -8.09
CA ALA A 181 -8.94 14.00 -7.58
C ALA A 181 -9.90 14.56 -8.63
N GLN A 182 -9.47 15.57 -9.40
CA GLN A 182 -10.26 16.12 -10.51
C GLN A 182 -10.50 15.10 -11.62
N GLN A 183 -9.47 14.35 -12.03
CA GLN A 183 -9.63 13.31 -13.06
C GLN A 183 -10.61 12.23 -12.64
N LEU A 184 -10.61 11.83 -11.36
CA LEU A 184 -11.58 10.88 -10.86
C LEU A 184 -12.99 11.46 -10.84
N ASP A 185 -13.16 12.71 -10.40
CA ASP A 185 -14.45 13.41 -10.40
C ASP A 185 -15.01 13.52 -11.83
N GLU A 186 -14.19 13.92 -12.80
CA GLU A 186 -14.57 13.98 -14.21
C GLU A 186 -14.96 12.60 -14.78
N ALA A 187 -14.23 11.54 -14.41
CA ALA A 187 -14.51 10.18 -14.88
C ALA A 187 -15.82 9.64 -14.30
N VAL A 188 -16.07 9.88 -13.00
CA VAL A 188 -17.33 9.49 -12.34
C VAL A 188 -18.50 10.33 -12.86
N GLY A 189 -18.33 11.65 -13.00
CA GLY A 189 -19.34 12.57 -13.52
C GLY A 189 -19.73 12.26 -14.98
N ARG A 190 -18.77 11.94 -15.86
CA ARG A 190 -19.07 11.50 -17.24
C ARG A 190 -19.81 10.17 -17.28
N SER A 191 -19.53 9.27 -16.35
CA SER A 191 -20.19 7.95 -16.29
C SER A 191 -21.69 8.06 -15.95
N VAL A 192 -22.11 9.11 -15.23
CA VAL A 192 -23.52 9.36 -14.89
C VAL A 192 -24.28 10.05 -16.04
N ALA A 193 -23.60 10.87 -16.86
CA ALA A 193 -24.24 11.59 -17.97
C ALA A 193 -24.56 10.73 -19.20
N GLN A 194 -24.03 9.50 -19.29
CA GLN A 194 -24.27 8.55 -20.39
C GLN A 194 -25.25 7.41 -20.02
N ALA A 195 -25.77 7.37 -18.79
CA ALA A 195 -26.70 6.35 -18.31
C ALA A 195 -28.17 6.76 -18.47
#